data_AF-A0A7S2V241-F1
#
_entry.id   AF-A0A7S2V241-F1
#
_cell.length_a   1.000
_cell.length_b   1.000
_cell.length_c   1.000
_cell.angle_alpha   90.00
_cell.angle_beta   90.00
_cell.angle_gamma   90.00
#
_symmetry.space_group_name_H-M   'P 1'
#
loop_
_entity.id
_entity.type
_entity.pdbx_description
1 polymer ?
#
loop_
_entity_poly.entity_id
_entity_poly.type
_entity_poly.pdbx_seq_one_letter_code
_entity_poly.pdbx_strand_id
1 'polypeptide(L)'
;MADTVQYRLDQMVPVLMEMTKQGIFNQQEIQQIVSKRRDFEYKLVRRGSQKHDFIRYIEYEDNLETLRKLRFKTYLKHSKGAQRQVRPGKHLEFAGLRLIRSIYDRALRRFPADMDLWMQFIEWAEAQGSHRILSQVLSRALLLHPLEARLWARAASHEIYKSGNLQA
;
A
#
# COMPACT_ATOMS: atom_id res chain seq x y z
N MET A 1 -19.64 13.49 -1.18
CA MET A 1 -19.02 12.45 -0.31
C MET A 1 -19.21 11.08 -0.90
N ALA A 2 -20.45 10.68 -1.22
CA ALA A 2 -20.74 9.42 -1.89
C ALA A 2 -20.03 9.28 -3.25
N ASP A 3 -20.05 10.32 -4.08
CA ASP A 3 -19.43 10.27 -5.42
C ASP A 3 -17.91 10.04 -5.38
N THR A 4 -17.23 10.64 -4.40
CA THR A 4 -15.78 10.44 -4.19
C THR A 4 -15.46 9.02 -3.71
N VAL A 5 -16.33 8.43 -2.89
CA VAL A 5 -16.18 7.04 -2.42
C VAL A 5 -16.42 6.08 -3.59
N GLN A 6 -17.49 6.29 -4.37
CA GLN A 6 -17.81 5.45 -5.53
C GLN A 6 -16.68 5.49 -6.57
N TYR A 7 -16.20 6.69 -6.91
CA TYR A 7 -15.07 6.84 -7.83
C TYR A 7 -13.84 6.02 -7.38
N ARG A 8 -13.51 6.03 -6.07
CA ARG A 8 -12.38 5.24 -5.55
C ARG A 8 -12.63 3.74 -5.63
N LEU A 9 -13.85 3.29 -5.33
CA LEU A 9 -14.20 1.88 -5.45
C LEU A 9 -14.12 1.43 -6.91
N ASP A 10 -14.60 2.23 -7.85
CA ASP A 10 -14.57 1.93 -9.29
C ASP A 10 -13.14 1.76 -9.81
N GLN A 11 -12.19 2.58 -9.33
CA GLN A 11 -10.77 2.42 -9.67
C GLN A 11 -10.17 1.08 -9.19
N MET A 12 -10.75 0.46 -8.16
CA MET A 12 -10.29 -0.83 -7.61
C MET A 12 -10.97 -2.04 -8.26
N VAL A 13 -12.12 -1.87 -8.91
CA VAL A 13 -12.91 -2.95 -9.51
C VAL A 13 -12.12 -3.76 -10.55
N PRO A 14 -11.40 -3.16 -11.52
CA PRO A 14 -10.67 -3.92 -12.54
C PRO A 14 -9.63 -4.87 -11.94
N VAL A 15 -8.97 -4.44 -10.87
CA VAL A 15 -7.99 -5.24 -10.15
C VAL A 15 -8.65 -6.45 -9.49
N LEU A 16 -9.78 -6.26 -8.81
CA LEU A 16 -10.51 -7.34 -8.14
C LEU A 16 -11.08 -8.35 -9.14
N MET A 17 -11.60 -7.89 -10.28
CA MET A 17 -12.07 -8.77 -11.36
C MET A 17 -10.94 -9.66 -11.89
N GLU A 18 -9.75 -9.10 -12.08
CA GLU A 18 -8.58 -9.88 -12.50
C GLU A 18 -8.16 -10.91 -11.44
N MET A 19 -8.21 -10.55 -10.14
CA MET A 19 -7.94 -11.52 -9.07
C MET A 19 -8.96 -12.68 -9.03
N THR A 20 -10.22 -12.40 -9.39
CA THR A 20 -11.28 -13.41 -9.52
C THR A 20 -10.97 -14.36 -10.67
N LYS A 21 -10.63 -13.79 -11.83
CA LYS A 21 -10.32 -14.55 -13.05
C LYS A 21 -9.13 -15.48 -12.87
N GLN A 22 -8.15 -15.08 -12.07
CA GLN A 22 -6.97 -15.89 -11.72
C GLN A 22 -7.26 -16.92 -10.61
N GLY A 23 -8.45 -16.92 -10.00
CA GLY A 23 -8.82 -17.85 -8.94
C GLY A 23 -8.10 -17.62 -7.62
N ILE A 24 -7.55 -16.42 -7.38
CA ILE A 24 -6.84 -16.08 -6.13
C ILE A 24 -7.84 -15.84 -4.99
N PHE A 25 -9.00 -15.26 -5.33
CA PHE A 25 -10.10 -15.00 -4.41
C PHE A 25 -11.41 -15.51 -5.00
N ASN A 26 -12.30 -15.97 -4.13
CA ASN A 26 -13.66 -16.34 -4.49
C ASN A 26 -14.55 -15.09 -4.60
N GLN A 27 -15.65 -15.18 -5.35
CA GLN A 27 -16.63 -14.11 -5.52
C GLN A 27 -17.19 -13.61 -4.18
N GLN A 28 -17.45 -14.53 -3.23
CA GLN A 28 -17.93 -14.18 -1.89
C GLN A 28 -16.90 -13.37 -1.10
N GLU A 29 -15.62 -13.75 -1.19
CA GLU A 29 -14.53 -13.02 -0.51
C GLU A 29 -14.38 -11.62 -1.09
N ILE A 30 -14.50 -11.48 -2.41
CA ILE A 30 -14.43 -10.17 -3.07
C ILE A 30 -15.57 -9.26 -2.66
N GLN A 31 -16.80 -9.79 -2.54
CA GLN A 31 -17.92 -9.01 -2.00
C GLN A 31 -17.64 -8.52 -0.58
N GLN A 32 -17.05 -9.37 0.27
CA GLN A 32 -16.63 -8.97 1.62
C GLN A 32 -15.54 -7.88 1.58
N ILE A 33 -14.54 -8.02 0.71
CA ILE A 33 -13.46 -7.04 0.53
C ILE A 33 -14.03 -5.69 0.08
N VAL A 34 -14.91 -5.69 -0.92
CA VAL A 34 -15.57 -4.46 -1.42
C VAL A 34 -16.41 -3.81 -0.34
N SER A 35 -17.17 -4.60 0.43
CA SER A 35 -17.96 -4.07 1.55
C SER A 35 -17.06 -3.42 2.61
N LYS A 36 -15.98 -4.10 3.02
CA LYS A 36 -15.04 -3.56 4.01
C LYS A 36 -14.34 -2.30 3.51
N ARG A 37 -13.86 -2.29 2.27
CA ARG A 37 -13.25 -1.09 1.65
C ARG A 37 -14.23 0.08 1.58
N ARG A 38 -15.48 -0.19 1.23
CA ARG A 38 -16.54 0.82 1.23
C ARG A 38 -16.72 1.43 2.62
N ASP A 39 -16.80 0.61 3.67
CA ASP A 39 -16.93 1.08 5.05
C ASP A 39 -15.76 1.96 5.48
N PHE A 40 -14.53 1.55 5.15
CA PHE A 40 -13.33 2.36 5.41
C PHE A 40 -13.35 3.67 4.62
N GLU A 41 -13.66 3.65 3.33
CA GLU A 41 -13.69 4.87 2.51
C GLU A 41 -14.74 5.88 3.01
N TYR A 42 -15.90 5.42 3.48
CA TYR A 42 -16.88 6.29 4.16
C TYR A 42 -16.31 6.89 5.45
N LYS A 43 -15.62 6.09 6.28
CA LYS A 43 -14.97 6.57 7.52
C LYS A 43 -13.85 7.57 7.25
N LEU A 44 -13.13 7.45 6.14
CA LEU A 44 -12.04 8.36 5.78
C LEU A 44 -12.55 9.70 5.22
N VAL A 45 -13.67 9.69 4.50
CA VAL A 45 -14.25 10.88 3.85
C VAL A 45 -15.05 11.76 4.80
N ARG A 46 -15.49 11.23 5.96
CA ARG A 46 -16.20 12.03 6.97
C ARG A 46 -15.36 13.20 7.48
N ARG A 47 -16.01 14.34 7.80
CA ARG A 47 -15.33 15.57 8.23
C ARG A 47 -14.46 15.40 9.49
N GLY A 48 -14.83 14.47 10.37
CA GLY A 48 -14.08 14.11 11.58
C GLY A 48 -13.31 12.79 11.49
N SER A 49 -12.77 12.43 10.32
CA SER A 49 -11.92 11.25 10.20
C SER A 49 -10.72 11.34 11.13
N GLN A 50 -10.43 10.24 11.84
CA GLN A 50 -9.40 10.17 12.85
C GLN A 50 -8.19 9.43 12.31
N LYS A 51 -7.00 9.70 12.86
CA LYS A 51 -5.78 8.97 12.49
C LYS A 51 -5.95 7.46 12.56
N HIS A 52 -6.61 6.97 13.61
CA HIS A 52 -6.84 5.54 13.82
C HIS A 52 -7.64 4.87 12.69
N ASP A 53 -8.51 5.61 11.99
CA ASP A 53 -9.26 5.07 10.85
C ASP A 53 -8.32 4.76 9.68
N PHE A 54 -7.34 5.64 9.44
CA PHE A 54 -6.32 5.43 8.42
C PHE A 54 -5.42 4.25 8.76
N ILE A 55 -4.94 4.18 10.00
CA ILE A 55 -4.07 3.08 10.46
C ILE A 55 -4.78 1.73 10.34
N ARG A 56 -6.02 1.62 10.84
CA ARG A 56 -6.79 0.37 10.72
C ARG A 56 -7.04 -0.03 9.26
N TYR A 57 -7.24 0.94 8.38
CA TYR A 57 -7.42 0.65 6.96
C TYR A 57 -6.11 0.16 6.32
N ILE A 58 -4.98 0.77 6.67
CA ILE A 58 -3.65 0.34 6.22
C ILE A 58 -3.35 -1.08 6.69
N GLU A 59 -3.57 -1.38 7.98
CA GLU A 59 -3.40 -2.73 8.54
C GLU A 59 -4.27 -3.76 7.83
N TYR A 60 -5.53 -3.42 7.54
CA TYR A 60 -6.43 -4.29 6.79
C TYR A 60 -5.88 -4.59 5.37
N GLU A 61 -5.43 -3.57 4.65
CA GLU A 61 -4.90 -3.74 3.30
C GLU A 61 -3.55 -4.46 3.27
N ASP A 62 -2.70 -4.28 4.29
CA ASP A 62 -1.43 -4.98 4.41
C ASP A 62 -1.64 -6.48 4.68
N ASN A 63 -2.60 -6.82 5.54
CA ASN A 63 -3.02 -8.19 5.78
C ASN A 63 -3.60 -8.84 4.50
N LEU A 64 -4.42 -8.10 3.76
CA LEU A 64 -4.99 -8.56 2.49
C LEU A 64 -3.90 -8.80 1.43
N GLU A 65 -2.91 -7.91 1.34
CA GLU A 65 -1.78 -8.05 0.44
C GLU A 65 -0.88 -9.24 0.81
N THR A 66 -0.69 -9.48 2.11
CA THR A 66 0.02 -10.67 2.62
C THR A 66 -0.72 -11.96 2.26
N LEU A 67 -2.05 -11.99 2.46
CA LEU A 67 -2.90 -13.11 2.07
C LEU A 67 -2.83 -13.37 0.55
N ARG A 68 -2.89 -12.32 -0.26
CA ARG A 68 -2.74 -12.39 -1.71
C ARG A 68 -1.39 -12.99 -2.10
N LYS A 69 -0.28 -12.49 -1.52
CA LYS A 69 1.07 -13.00 -1.77
C LYS A 69 1.19 -14.49 -1.40
N LEU A 70 0.61 -14.91 -0.28
CA LEU A 70 0.61 -16.30 0.16
C LEU A 70 -0.15 -17.20 -0.83
N ARG A 71 -1.41 -16.87 -1.14
CA ARG A 71 -2.25 -17.64 -2.07
C ARG A 71 -1.66 -17.71 -3.46
N PHE A 72 -1.06 -16.62 -3.92
CA PHE A 72 -0.36 -16.58 -5.20
C PHE A 72 0.85 -17.53 -5.23
N LYS A 73 1.64 -17.60 -4.15
CA LYS A 73 2.73 -18.59 -4.03
C LYS A 73 2.20 -20.03 -4.03
N THR A 74 1.08 -20.29 -3.38
CA THR A 74 0.46 -21.63 -3.35
C THR A 74 -0.05 -22.01 -4.74
N TYR A 75 -0.75 -21.10 -5.42
CA TYR A 75 -1.20 -21.27 -6.81
C TYR A 75 -0.02 -21.61 -7.73
N LEU A 76 1.07 -20.84 -7.67
CA LEU A 76 2.30 -21.08 -8.44
C LEU A 76 2.96 -22.44 -8.17
N LYS A 77 2.82 -22.98 -6.94
CA LYS A 77 3.37 -24.31 -6.60
C LYS A 77 2.54 -25.43 -7.21
N HIS A 78 1.21 -25.32 -7.18
CA HIS A 78 0.31 -26.31 -7.78
C HIS A 78 0.27 -26.25 -9.31
N SER A 79 0.56 -25.10 -9.92
CA SER A 79 0.61 -24.92 -11.37
C SER A 79 1.95 -25.31 -12.02
N LYS A 80 2.89 -25.92 -11.28
CA LYS A 80 4.21 -26.34 -11.82
C LYS A 80 4.13 -27.48 -12.86
N GLY A 81 3.00 -28.18 -12.97
CA GLY A 81 2.80 -29.30 -13.92
C GLY A 81 1.94 -28.98 -15.16
N ALA A 82 1.10 -27.94 -15.12
CA ALA A 82 0.23 -27.57 -16.23
C ALA A 82 0.06 -26.03 -16.27
N GLN A 83 0.27 -25.44 -17.45
CA GLN A 83 0.12 -24.00 -17.75
C GLN A 83 1.14 -23.03 -17.14
N ARG A 84 2.22 -22.81 -17.92
CA ARG A 84 3.16 -21.68 -17.85
C ARG A 84 2.54 -20.29 -18.11
N GLN A 85 1.22 -20.14 -18.24
CA GLN A 85 0.61 -18.96 -18.88
C GLN A 85 0.05 -17.87 -17.96
N VAL A 86 -0.20 -18.11 -16.67
CA VAL A 86 -0.78 -17.07 -15.80
C VAL A 86 0.31 -16.46 -14.92
N ARG A 87 1.22 -15.69 -15.53
CA ARG A 87 1.97 -14.69 -14.74
C ARG A 87 1.01 -13.53 -14.48
N PRO A 88 0.74 -13.16 -13.22
CA PRO A 88 -0.06 -11.97 -12.96
C PRO A 88 0.65 -10.80 -13.61
N GLY A 89 -0.07 -10.00 -14.39
CA GLY A 89 0.51 -8.78 -14.94
C GLY A 89 1.10 -7.95 -13.80
N LYS A 90 2.26 -7.31 -14.01
CA LYS A 90 2.93 -6.45 -13.00
C LYS A 90 1.95 -5.48 -12.32
N HIS A 91 0.93 -5.03 -13.05
CA HIS A 91 -0.15 -4.21 -12.53
C HIS A 91 -0.85 -4.80 -11.28
N LEU A 92 -1.11 -6.11 -11.27
CA LEU A 92 -1.76 -6.81 -10.16
C LEU A 92 -0.84 -6.93 -8.94
N GLU A 93 0.46 -7.16 -9.18
CA GLU A 93 1.46 -7.29 -8.12
C GLU A 93 1.62 -6.01 -7.32
N PHE A 94 1.56 -4.85 -7.99
CA PHE A 94 1.70 -3.55 -7.35
C PHE A 94 0.36 -2.89 -6.99
N ALA A 95 -0.78 -3.53 -7.23
CA ALA A 95 -2.09 -2.91 -6.98
C ALA A 95 -2.33 -2.67 -5.48
N GLY A 96 -2.09 -3.67 -4.63
CA GLY A 96 -2.22 -3.53 -3.17
C GLY A 96 -1.27 -2.49 -2.60
N LEU A 97 0.00 -2.52 -3.03
CA LEU A 97 1.01 -1.54 -2.60
C LEU A 97 0.66 -0.11 -2.99
N ARG A 98 0.11 0.10 -4.20
CA ARG A 98 -0.36 1.43 -4.63
C ARG A 98 -1.55 1.91 -3.80
N LEU A 99 -2.45 1.01 -3.41
CA LEU A 99 -3.59 1.36 -2.55
C LEU A 99 -3.11 1.77 -1.15
N ILE A 100 -2.25 0.96 -0.52
CA ILE A 100 -1.69 1.27 0.80
C ILE A 100 -0.96 2.61 0.77
N ARG A 101 -0.11 2.85 -0.24
CA ARG A 101 0.56 4.14 -0.46
C ARG A 101 -0.44 5.28 -0.56
N SER A 102 -1.51 5.13 -1.34
CA SER A 102 -2.55 6.14 -1.48
C SER A 102 -3.26 6.45 -0.15
N ILE A 103 -3.43 5.45 0.72
CA ILE A 103 -4.00 5.65 2.06
C ILE A 103 -3.00 6.45 2.93
N TYR A 104 -1.72 6.09 2.95
CA TYR A 104 -0.67 6.87 3.63
C TYR A 104 -0.58 8.31 3.13
N ASP A 105 -0.56 8.52 1.81
CA ASP A 105 -0.52 9.87 1.22
C ASP A 105 -1.73 10.72 1.64
N ARG A 106 -2.91 10.11 1.77
CA ARG A 106 -4.11 10.79 2.28
C ARG A 106 -4.02 11.07 3.78
N ALA A 107 -3.50 10.13 4.57
CA ALA A 107 -3.31 10.29 5.99
C ALA A 107 -2.34 11.45 6.28
N LEU A 108 -1.21 11.52 5.56
CA LEU A 108 -0.19 12.56 5.71
C LEU A 108 -0.64 13.94 5.21
N ARG A 109 -1.52 14.01 4.21
CA ARG A 109 -2.15 15.30 3.83
C ARG A 109 -3.07 15.82 4.91
N ARG A 110 -3.70 14.93 5.69
CA ARG A 110 -4.63 15.30 6.76
C ARG A 110 -3.92 15.58 8.08
N PHE A 111 -2.87 14.81 8.38
CA PHE A 111 -2.10 14.85 9.63
C PHE A 111 -0.60 15.03 9.34
N PRO A 112 -0.17 16.16 8.76
CA PRO A 112 1.24 16.36 8.39
C PRO A 112 2.17 16.49 9.59
N ALA A 113 1.64 16.93 10.74
CA ALA A 113 2.41 17.15 11.97
C ALA A 113 2.74 15.86 12.74
N ASP A 114 2.07 14.75 12.42
CA ASP A 114 2.21 13.51 13.17
C ASP A 114 3.46 12.73 12.73
N MET A 115 4.50 12.78 13.56
CA MET A 115 5.80 12.16 13.28
C MET A 115 5.71 10.63 13.24
N ASP A 116 4.91 10.02 14.11
CA ASP A 116 4.75 8.56 14.16
C ASP A 116 4.17 8.03 12.84
N LEU A 117 3.23 8.76 12.25
CA LEU A 117 2.67 8.41 10.94
C LEU A 117 3.70 8.50 9.81
N TRP A 118 4.61 9.48 9.85
CA TRP A 118 5.73 9.57 8.91
C TRP A 118 6.68 8.38 9.06
N MET A 119 7.03 8.01 10.29
CA MET A 119 7.92 6.87 10.56
C MET A 119 7.30 5.56 10.10
N GLN A 120 6.02 5.30 10.41
CA GLN A 120 5.32 4.11 9.93
C GLN A 120 5.32 4.03 8.40
N PHE A 121 5.16 5.16 7.70
CA PHE A 121 5.20 5.17 6.25
C PHE A 121 6.61 4.89 5.69
N ILE A 122 7.65 5.42 6.33
CA ILE A 122 9.05 5.17 5.97
C ILE A 122 9.40 3.69 6.18
N GLU A 123 9.08 3.13 7.34
CA GLU A 123 9.29 1.72 7.65
C GLU A 123 8.55 0.81 6.67
N TRP A 124 7.30 1.15 6.36
CA TRP A 124 6.54 0.41 5.34
C TRP A 124 7.19 0.52 3.96
N ALA A 125 7.64 1.71 3.54
CA ALA A 125 8.28 1.91 2.24
C ALA A 125 9.62 1.17 2.12
N GLU A 126 10.38 1.09 3.21
CA GLU A 126 11.60 0.28 3.33
C GLU A 126 11.29 -1.21 3.21
N ALA A 127 10.26 -1.70 3.91
CA ALA A 127 9.85 -3.10 3.86
C ALA A 127 9.41 -3.54 2.44
N GLN A 128 8.83 -2.63 1.64
CA GLN A 128 8.50 -2.91 0.24
C GLN A 128 9.71 -2.82 -0.72
N GLY A 129 10.87 -2.35 -0.26
CA GLY A 129 12.11 -2.27 -1.05
C GLY A 129 12.08 -1.23 -2.18
N SER A 130 11.16 -0.26 -2.13
CA SER A 130 11.02 0.73 -3.21
C SER A 130 11.84 2.00 -2.94
N HIS A 131 13.12 1.99 -3.32
CA HIS A 131 14.04 3.09 -3.04
C HIS A 131 13.58 4.46 -3.59
N ARG A 132 12.91 4.47 -4.75
CA ARG A 132 12.36 5.69 -5.34
C ARG A 132 11.24 6.28 -4.49
N ILE A 133 10.35 5.44 -3.98
CA ILE A 133 9.24 5.88 -3.12
C ILE A 133 9.81 6.37 -1.80
N LEU A 134 10.71 5.60 -1.19
CA LEU A 134 11.37 5.94 0.06
C LEU A 134 12.08 7.30 -0.01
N SER A 135 12.86 7.55 -1.07
CA SER A 135 13.52 8.84 -1.30
C SER A 135 12.51 9.99 -1.39
N GLN A 136 11.42 9.83 -2.16
CA GLN A 136 10.36 10.85 -2.25
C GLN A 136 9.69 11.14 -0.90
N VAL A 137 9.44 10.10 -0.10
CA VAL A 137 8.80 10.24 1.22
C VAL A 137 9.74 10.92 2.19
N LEU A 138 11.02 10.52 2.23
CA LEU A 138 12.04 11.14 3.08
C LEU A 138 12.24 12.61 2.74
N SER A 139 12.33 12.98 1.45
CA SER A 139 12.43 14.40 1.05
C SER A 139 11.24 15.23 1.52
N ARG A 140 10.02 14.69 1.42
CA ARG A 140 8.80 15.36 1.91
C ARG A 140 8.77 15.46 3.44
N ALA A 141 9.19 14.42 4.14
CA ALA A 141 9.26 14.39 5.59
C ALA A 141 10.26 15.42 6.11
N LEU A 142 11.47 15.48 5.54
CA LEU A 142 12.52 16.43 5.91
C LEU A 142 12.12 17.89 5.68
N LEU A 143 11.37 18.16 4.61
CA LEU A 143 10.87 19.50 4.32
C LEU A 143 9.89 19.99 5.41
N LEU A 144 9.10 19.09 5.98
CA LEU A 144 8.10 19.43 7.00
C LEU A 144 8.67 19.37 8.43
N HIS A 145 9.64 18.48 8.66
CA HIS A 145 10.22 18.21 9.98
C HIS A 145 11.75 18.32 9.96
N PRO A 146 12.32 19.52 9.70
CA PRO A 146 13.76 19.68 9.53
C PRO A 146 14.57 19.50 10.82
N LEU A 147 13.94 19.66 11.99
CA LEU A 147 14.60 19.58 13.30
C LEU A 147 14.74 18.14 13.83
N GLU A 148 14.06 17.17 13.22
CA GLU A 148 14.04 15.81 13.74
C GLU A 148 15.26 15.01 13.25
N ALA A 149 16.23 14.80 14.13
CA ALA A 149 17.47 14.08 13.82
C ALA A 149 17.25 12.65 13.32
N ARG A 150 16.17 11.97 13.76
CA ARG A 150 15.83 10.60 13.34
C ARG A 150 15.56 10.50 11.83
N LEU A 151 14.88 11.49 11.25
CA LEU A 151 14.61 11.51 9.81
C LEU A 151 15.89 11.70 9.00
N TRP A 152 16.78 12.58 9.47
CA TRP A 152 18.09 12.80 8.86
C TRP A 152 18.96 11.56 8.91
N ALA A 153 19.02 10.87 10.05
CA ALA A 153 19.76 9.62 10.19
C ALA A 153 19.25 8.57 9.20
N ARG A 154 17.92 8.39 9.08
CA ARG A 154 17.33 7.42 8.15
C ARG A 154 17.58 7.80 6.68
N ALA A 155 17.46 9.09 6.35
CA ALA A 155 17.76 9.59 5.01
C ALA A 155 19.24 9.39 4.63
N ALA A 156 20.16 9.67 5.54
CA ALA A 156 21.59 9.45 5.33
C ALA A 156 21.90 7.96 5.12
N SER A 157 21.35 7.07 5.96
CA SER A 157 21.49 5.63 5.78
C SER A 157 20.98 5.18 4.41
N HIS A 158 19.79 5.63 4.00
CA HIS A 158 19.21 5.28 2.71
C HIS A 158 20.05 5.73 1.51
N GLU A 159 20.56 6.96 1.52
CA GLU A 159 21.43 7.45 0.44
C GLU A 159 22.78 6.71 0.40
N ILE A 160 23.33 6.30 1.55
CA ILE A 160 24.53 5.43 1.59
C ILE A 160 24.24 4.06 0.97
N TYR A 161 23.11 3.41 1.31
CA TYR A 161 22.76 2.13 0.69
C TYR A 161 22.54 2.25 -0.82
N LYS A 162 21.95 3.36 -1.26
CA LYS A 162 21.72 3.65 -2.68
C LYS A 162 23.03 3.93 -3.43
N SER A 163 23.96 4.70 -2.85
CA SER A 163 25.24 5.03 -3.46
C SER A 163 26.25 3.87 -3.38
N GLY A 164 26.20 3.05 -2.33
CA GLY A 164 26.99 1.82 -2.20
C GLY A 164 26.67 0.78 -3.27
N ASN A 165 25.40 0.68 -3.70
CA ASN A 165 25.00 -0.15 -4.85
C ASN A 165 25.44 0.42 -6.22
N LEU A 166 25.95 1.65 -6.27
CA LEU A 166 26.50 2.28 -7.48
C LEU A 166 28.03 2.17 -7.58
N GLN A 167 28.72 1.72 -6.51
CA GLN A 167 30.19 1.58 -6.47
C GLN A 167 30.69 0.12 -6.51
N ALA A 168 29.84 -0.84 -6.87
CA ALA A 168 30.19 -2.24 -7.12
C ALA A 168 29.73 -2.65 -8.53
#